data_AF-A0A2M7PNE2-F1
#
_entry.id   AF-A0A2M7PNE2-F1
#
_cell.length_a   1.000
_cell.length_b   1.000
_cell.length_c   1.000
_cell.angle_alpha   90.00
_cell.angle_beta   90.00
_cell.angle_gamma   90.00
#
_symmetry.space_group_name_H-M   'P 1'
#
loop_
_entity.id
_entity.type
_entity.pdbx_description
1 polymer ?
#
loop_
_entity_poly.entity_id
_entity_poly.type
_entity_poly.pdbx_seq_one_letter_code
_entity_poly.pdbx_strand_id
1 'polypeptide(L)'
;MEDGLVIIAGPNKGEELSMVIDKLEKLGNNLILIDGAINRIVPLMKTDALILTTGAARNINIDFLIKEIQYISYLFELPKIEKKDLMNLKNIEQKVITLIQKDCSKKYLKTNSLISLSDIQELINRLNEETQLIFIPGVLTEFALNELIKKEVKLLKEKNIIIPNPTHLLVGSNTIFLMDTLLKIKKLRINLKTIKTIPILAITVNPFYPLYRYENSRYEKSWVNREELYNKVKSIVSIPVIDIVREGGNILFDIIRKEFNLN
;
A
#
# COMPACT_ATOMS: atom_id res chain seq x y z
N MET A 1 -8.65 -10.91 -46.49
CA MET A 1 -8.43 -11.06 -45.04
C MET A 1 -8.77 -9.71 -44.45
N GLU A 2 -9.78 -9.64 -43.59
CA GLU A 2 -10.09 -8.38 -42.89
C GLU A 2 -9.08 -8.19 -41.76
N ASP A 3 -8.65 -6.95 -41.56
CA ASP A 3 -7.76 -6.58 -40.46
C ASP A 3 -8.49 -6.81 -39.13
N GLY A 4 -7.96 -7.70 -38.30
CA GLY A 4 -8.46 -7.96 -36.96
C GLY A 4 -7.85 -7.01 -35.93
N LEU A 5 -8.65 -6.56 -34.97
CA LEU A 5 -8.16 -5.75 -33.85
C LEU A 5 -7.35 -6.63 -32.88
N VAL A 6 -6.05 -6.35 -32.76
CA VAL A 6 -5.19 -6.92 -31.71
C VAL A 6 -5.01 -5.88 -30.61
N ILE A 7 -5.43 -6.23 -29.38
CA ILE A 7 -5.20 -5.40 -28.18
C ILE A 7 -4.06 -6.02 -27.38
N ILE A 8 -3.01 -5.25 -27.14
CA ILE A 8 -1.91 -5.62 -26.26
C ILE A 8 -2.11 -4.91 -24.92
N ALA A 9 -2.09 -5.67 -23.82
CA ALA A 9 -2.19 -5.16 -22.46
C ALA A 9 -0.95 -5.50 -21.66
N GLY A 10 -0.57 -4.62 -20.73
CA GLY A 10 0.50 -4.88 -19.78
C GLY A 10 0.16 -5.99 -18.77
N PRO A 11 1.15 -6.46 -17.99
CA PRO A 11 0.95 -7.48 -16.97
C PRO A 11 -0.03 -7.01 -15.90
N ASN A 12 -0.97 -7.89 -15.52
CA ASN A 12 -1.98 -7.60 -14.49
C ASN A 12 -1.73 -8.37 -13.18
N LYS A 13 -0.79 -9.33 -13.19
CA LYS A 13 -0.35 -10.08 -12.01
C LYS A 13 1.09 -9.78 -11.65
N GLY A 14 1.42 -9.93 -10.37
CA GLY A 14 2.80 -9.78 -9.91
C GLY A 14 3.77 -10.75 -10.57
N GLU A 15 3.37 -12.00 -10.80
CA GLU A 15 4.22 -13.00 -11.49
C GLU A 15 4.53 -12.60 -12.94
N GLU A 16 3.52 -12.10 -13.67
CA GLU A 16 3.69 -11.59 -15.03
C GLU A 16 4.62 -10.37 -15.06
N LEU A 17 4.46 -9.46 -14.09
CA LEU A 17 5.35 -8.30 -13.95
C LEU A 17 6.79 -8.72 -13.66
N SER A 18 7.00 -9.68 -12.75
CA SER A 18 8.33 -10.25 -12.49
C SER A 18 8.96 -10.83 -13.76
N MET A 19 8.21 -11.57 -14.58
CA MET A 19 8.74 -12.10 -15.84
C MET A 19 9.18 -11.00 -16.82
N VAL A 20 8.49 -9.85 -16.82
CA VAL A 20 8.89 -8.69 -17.64
C VAL A 20 10.15 -8.03 -17.08
N ILE A 21 10.21 -7.81 -15.76
CA ILE A 21 11.39 -7.26 -15.08
C ILE A 21 12.62 -8.14 -15.36
N ASP A 22 12.53 -9.44 -15.11
CA ASP A 22 13.62 -10.40 -15.33
C ASP A 22 14.16 -10.37 -16.78
N LYS A 23 13.27 -10.16 -17.76
CA LYS A 23 13.67 -10.04 -19.18
C LYS A 23 14.41 -8.73 -19.44
N LEU A 24 13.92 -7.62 -18.90
CA LEU A 24 14.56 -6.31 -19.04
C LEU A 24 15.93 -6.28 -18.36
N GLU A 25 16.06 -6.89 -17.17
CA GLU A 25 17.34 -7.04 -16.48
C GLU A 25 18.34 -7.86 -17.31
N LYS A 26 17.90 -8.99 -17.89
CA LYS A 26 18.75 -9.81 -18.78
C LYS A 26 19.20 -9.09 -20.05
N LEU A 27 18.50 -8.04 -20.46
CA LEU A 27 18.91 -7.16 -21.56
C LEU A 27 19.92 -6.08 -21.13
N GLY A 28 20.32 -6.05 -19.85
CA GLY A 28 21.32 -5.12 -19.31
C GLY A 28 20.74 -3.79 -18.80
N ASN A 29 19.43 -3.72 -18.55
CA ASN A 29 18.83 -2.51 -17.97
C ASN A 29 19.09 -2.45 -16.46
N ASN A 30 19.74 -1.38 -16.00
CA ASN A 30 20.05 -1.15 -14.59
C ASN A 30 18.97 -0.33 -13.85
N LEU A 31 18.05 0.30 -14.59
CA LEU A 31 16.92 1.04 -14.05
C LEU A 31 15.67 0.72 -14.88
N ILE A 32 14.65 0.18 -14.21
CA ILE A 32 13.36 -0.14 -14.81
C ILE A 32 12.30 0.69 -14.10
N LEU A 33 11.68 1.63 -14.83
CA LEU A 33 10.56 2.41 -14.32
C LEU A 33 9.25 1.73 -14.70
N ILE A 34 8.41 1.49 -13.70
CA ILE A 34 7.10 0.84 -13.87
C ILE A 34 6.02 1.88 -13.59
N ASP A 35 5.25 2.23 -14.63
CA ASP A 35 4.10 3.10 -14.45
C ASP A 35 2.99 2.36 -13.72
N GLY A 36 2.66 2.88 -12.54
CA GLY A 36 1.79 2.24 -11.57
C GLY A 36 0.55 3.08 -11.30
N ALA A 37 -0.59 2.40 -11.10
CA ALA A 37 -1.76 3.03 -10.52
C ALA A 37 -1.99 2.44 -9.12
N ILE A 38 -2.50 3.25 -8.19
CA ILE A 38 -2.82 2.77 -6.84
C ILE A 38 -3.80 1.58 -6.85
N ASN A 39 -4.75 1.57 -7.79
CA ASN A 39 -5.69 0.46 -8.00
C ASN A 39 -5.02 -0.82 -8.55
N ARG A 40 -3.75 -0.75 -8.93
CA ARG A 40 -2.90 -1.85 -9.44
C ARG A 40 -1.61 -1.99 -8.64
N ILE A 41 -1.63 -1.63 -7.36
CA ILE A 41 -0.42 -1.62 -6.52
C ILE A 41 0.05 -3.02 -6.09
N VAL A 42 -0.81 -4.05 -6.15
CA VAL A 42 -0.43 -5.44 -5.79
C VAL A 42 0.67 -5.97 -6.71
N PRO A 43 0.58 -5.89 -8.06
CA PRO A 43 1.71 -6.19 -8.94
C PRO A 43 2.99 -5.42 -8.59
N LEU A 44 2.87 -4.14 -8.21
CA LEU A 44 4.03 -3.30 -7.84
C LEU A 44 4.76 -3.80 -6.59
N MET A 45 4.24 -4.79 -5.86
CA MET A 45 4.98 -5.51 -4.81
C MET A 45 6.26 -6.20 -5.31
N LYS A 46 6.44 -6.29 -6.61
CA LYS A 46 7.64 -6.83 -7.24
C LYS A 46 8.72 -5.78 -7.52
N THR A 47 8.47 -4.50 -7.23
CA THR A 47 9.48 -3.45 -7.37
C THR A 47 10.29 -3.29 -6.09
N ASP A 48 11.49 -2.73 -6.23
CA ASP A 48 12.39 -2.48 -5.10
C ASP A 48 12.00 -1.24 -4.31
N ALA A 49 11.40 -0.25 -4.97
CA ALA A 49 10.93 0.97 -4.34
C ALA A 49 9.70 1.57 -5.07
N LEU A 50 9.09 2.57 -4.44
CA LEU A 50 7.96 3.33 -4.98
C LEU A 50 8.29 4.83 -5.04
N ILE A 51 7.68 5.50 -6.02
CA ILE A 51 7.58 6.96 -6.08
C ILE A 51 6.09 7.28 -6.00
N LEU A 52 5.67 8.02 -4.96
CA LEU A 52 4.27 8.36 -4.78
C LEU A 52 3.94 9.61 -5.62
N THR A 53 3.39 9.40 -6.80
CA THR A 53 2.98 10.47 -7.71
C THR A 53 1.54 10.91 -7.43
N THR A 54 1.32 12.16 -7.06
CA THR A 54 -0.02 12.67 -6.69
C THR A 54 -0.17 14.16 -7.02
N GLY A 55 -1.37 14.71 -6.84
CA GLY A 55 -1.63 16.11 -7.19
C GLY A 55 -3.11 16.41 -7.42
N ALA A 56 -3.39 17.59 -7.98
CA ALA A 56 -4.76 18.07 -8.15
C ALA A 56 -5.59 17.18 -9.09
N ALA A 57 -4.95 16.49 -10.04
CA ALA A 57 -5.63 15.50 -10.89
C ALA A 57 -6.19 14.30 -10.09
N ARG A 58 -5.64 14.02 -8.91
CA ARG A 58 -6.17 13.02 -7.97
C ARG A 58 -7.33 13.58 -7.17
N ASN A 59 -7.19 14.79 -6.61
CA ASN A 59 -8.26 15.52 -5.93
C ASN A 59 -7.90 17.01 -5.84
N ILE A 60 -8.85 17.89 -6.17
CA ILE A 60 -8.62 19.35 -6.09
C ILE A 60 -8.60 19.88 -4.66
N ASN A 61 -9.12 19.12 -3.69
CA ASN A 61 -9.07 19.47 -2.28
C ASN A 61 -7.70 19.10 -1.71
N ILE A 62 -6.88 20.13 -1.46
CA ILE A 62 -5.52 19.95 -0.92
C ILE A 62 -5.56 19.23 0.43
N ASP A 63 -6.45 19.59 1.35
CA ASP A 63 -6.50 18.97 2.68
C ASP A 63 -6.85 17.48 2.62
N PHE A 64 -7.67 17.07 1.65
CA PHE A 64 -7.90 15.64 1.38
C PHE A 64 -6.62 14.96 0.87
N LEU A 65 -5.91 15.56 -0.09
CA LEU A 65 -4.64 15.01 -0.59
C LEU A 65 -3.60 14.86 0.52
N ILE A 66 -3.47 15.85 1.41
CA ILE A 66 -2.56 15.78 2.56
C ILE A 66 -2.89 14.57 3.44
N LYS A 67 -4.18 14.37 3.76
CA LYS A 67 -4.62 13.21 4.55
C LYS A 67 -4.31 11.88 3.86
N GLU A 68 -4.57 11.79 2.55
CA GLU A 68 -4.28 10.59 1.75
C GLU A 68 -2.78 10.28 1.74
N ILE A 69 -1.92 11.27 1.51
CA ILE A 69 -0.45 11.13 1.50
C ILE A 69 0.07 10.71 2.88
N GLN A 70 -0.38 11.39 3.94
CA GLN A 70 0.05 11.07 5.31
C GLN A 70 -0.28 9.61 5.66
N TYR A 71 -1.48 9.17 5.29
CA TYR A 71 -1.94 7.81 5.53
C TYR A 71 -1.13 6.78 4.72
N ILE A 72 -0.95 7.00 3.41
CA ILE A 72 -0.17 6.08 2.57
C ILE A 72 1.26 5.98 3.11
N SER A 73 1.88 7.12 3.45
CA SER A 73 3.23 7.15 4.03
C SER A 73 3.29 6.35 5.34
N TYR A 74 2.35 6.60 6.27
CA TYR A 74 2.27 5.86 7.53
C TYR A 74 2.09 4.34 7.34
N LEU A 75 1.27 3.95 6.37
CA LEU A 75 1.00 2.55 6.07
C LEU A 75 2.27 1.82 5.56
N PHE A 76 3.05 2.46 4.70
CA PHE A 76 4.30 1.89 4.19
C PHE A 76 5.44 1.94 5.21
N GLU A 77 5.32 2.77 6.24
CA GLU A 77 6.21 2.82 7.42
C GLU A 77 5.82 1.83 8.54
N LEU A 78 4.78 1.01 8.35
CA LEU A 78 4.39 0.02 9.36
C LEU A 78 5.57 -0.89 9.75
N PRO A 79 5.76 -1.16 11.06
CA PRO A 79 6.88 -1.93 11.54
C PRO A 79 6.91 -3.33 10.93
N LYS A 80 8.11 -3.77 10.54
CA LYS A 80 8.32 -5.15 10.11
C LYS A 80 8.20 -6.10 11.30
N ILE A 81 7.70 -7.30 11.04
CA ILE A 81 7.67 -8.40 11.99
C ILE A 81 9.09 -8.75 12.48
N GLU A 82 9.23 -9.16 13.74
CA GLU A 82 10.51 -9.64 14.27
C GLU A 82 10.92 -10.97 13.64
N LYS A 83 12.24 -11.19 13.51
CA LYS A 83 12.80 -12.41 12.89
C LYS A 83 12.28 -13.70 13.56
N LYS A 84 12.10 -13.70 14.88
CA LYS A 84 11.59 -14.84 15.65
C LYS A 84 10.16 -15.22 15.22
N ASP A 85 9.29 -14.22 15.07
CA ASP A 85 7.90 -14.41 14.70
C ASP A 85 7.77 -14.80 13.23
N LEU A 86 8.67 -14.28 12.38
CA LEU A 86 8.76 -14.69 10.97
C LEU A 86 9.13 -16.17 10.81
N MET A 87 10.05 -16.69 11.64
CA MET A 87 10.39 -18.12 11.63
C MET A 87 9.20 -19.00 12.02
N ASN A 88 8.32 -18.51 12.91
CA ASN A 88 7.10 -19.22 13.26
C ASN A 88 6.08 -19.26 12.12
N LEU A 89 6.21 -18.38 11.12
CA LEU A 89 5.31 -18.34 9.96
C LEU A 89 5.76 -19.20 8.78
N LYS A 90 6.86 -19.98 8.87
CA LYS A 90 7.61 -20.67 7.78
C LYS A 90 6.87 -21.41 6.62
N ASN A 91 5.55 -21.46 6.57
CA ASN A 91 4.74 -21.98 5.44
C ASN A 91 3.70 -20.93 4.95
N ILE A 92 4.13 -19.68 4.71
CA ILE A 92 3.27 -18.53 4.30
C ILE A 92 2.52 -18.77 2.97
N GLU A 93 2.95 -19.75 2.18
CA GLU A 93 2.34 -20.07 0.87
C GLU A 93 0.90 -20.55 0.98
N GLN A 94 0.49 -21.04 2.15
CA GLN A 94 -0.91 -21.32 2.40
C GLN A 94 -1.63 -20.00 2.67
N LYS A 95 -2.55 -19.62 1.78
CA LYS A 95 -3.50 -18.50 1.95
C LYS A 95 -4.49 -18.79 3.10
N VAL A 96 -3.97 -19.02 4.30
CA VAL A 96 -4.71 -19.39 5.51
C VAL A 96 -4.40 -18.40 6.62
N ILE A 97 -5.44 -17.94 7.30
CA ILE A 97 -5.26 -17.15 8.52
C ILE A 97 -4.62 -18.07 9.56
N THR A 98 -3.57 -17.57 10.21
CA THR A 98 -2.80 -18.36 11.19
C THR A 98 -2.80 -17.65 12.54
N LEU A 99 -3.21 -18.38 13.58
CA LEU A 99 -3.14 -17.94 14.97
C LEU A 99 -2.01 -18.68 15.66
N ILE A 100 -1.03 -17.95 16.18
CA ILE A 100 0.06 -18.52 16.97
C ILE A 100 -0.26 -18.31 18.45
N GLN A 101 -0.28 -19.41 19.20
CA GLN A 101 -0.57 -19.42 20.64
C GLN A 101 0.72 -19.26 21.47
N LYS A 102 0.60 -19.01 22.79
CA LYS A 102 1.76 -18.86 23.71
C LYS A 102 2.67 -20.09 23.76
N ASP A 103 2.12 -21.28 23.60
CA ASP A 103 2.84 -22.55 23.55
C ASP A 103 3.46 -22.85 22.16
N CYS A 104 3.45 -21.87 21.25
CA CYS A 104 3.87 -21.98 19.85
C CYS A 104 3.00 -22.90 18.97
N SER A 105 1.88 -23.44 19.49
CA SER A 105 0.91 -24.15 18.68
C SER A 105 0.22 -23.19 17.70
N LYS A 106 -0.22 -23.74 16.56
CA LYS A 106 -0.82 -22.98 15.46
C LYS A 106 -2.23 -23.45 15.19
N LYS A 107 -3.15 -22.50 15.08
CA LYS A 107 -4.50 -22.75 14.56
C LYS A 107 -4.61 -22.12 13.18
N TYR A 108 -5.21 -22.86 12.25
CA TYR A 108 -5.38 -22.44 10.87
C TYR A 108 -6.86 -22.24 10.54
N LEU A 109 -7.14 -21.20 9.76
CA LEU A 109 -8.46 -20.96 9.18
C LEU A 109 -8.28 -20.79 7.67
N LYS A 110 -9.04 -21.56 6.89
CA LYS A 110 -9.02 -21.46 5.44
C LYS A 110 -9.67 -20.14 5.03
N THR A 111 -9.03 -19.38 4.15
CA THR A 111 -9.57 -18.12 3.64
C THR A 111 -9.29 -17.99 2.15
N ASN A 112 -9.90 -16.99 1.53
CA ASN A 112 -9.65 -16.60 0.16
C ASN A 112 -8.59 -15.49 0.11
N SER A 113 -8.28 -15.02 -1.11
CA SER A 113 -7.33 -13.90 -1.27
C SER A 113 -7.91 -12.57 -0.78
N LEU A 114 -9.24 -12.45 -0.69
CA LEU A 114 -9.94 -11.33 -0.07
C LEU A 114 -10.57 -11.83 1.24
N ILE A 115 -10.28 -11.15 2.35
CA ILE A 115 -10.81 -11.51 3.66
C ILE A 115 -12.25 -11.01 3.77
N SER A 116 -13.17 -11.95 3.91
CA SER A 116 -14.60 -11.67 4.04
C SER A 116 -15.01 -11.44 5.50
N LEU A 117 -16.22 -10.91 5.74
CA LEU A 117 -16.76 -10.77 7.09
C LEU A 117 -16.98 -12.12 7.79
N SER A 118 -17.30 -13.19 7.04
CA SER A 118 -17.42 -14.54 7.60
C SER A 118 -16.06 -15.07 8.07
N ASP A 119 -14.98 -14.78 7.34
CA ASP A 119 -13.61 -15.13 7.76
C ASP A 119 -13.25 -14.41 9.07
N ILE A 120 -13.65 -13.14 9.21
CA ILE A 120 -13.47 -12.38 10.46
C ILE A 120 -14.29 -12.96 11.60
N GLN A 121 -15.53 -13.38 11.37
CA GLN A 121 -16.34 -14.03 12.40
C GLN A 121 -15.74 -15.37 12.85
N GLU A 122 -15.26 -16.18 11.91
CA GLU A 122 -14.58 -17.44 12.25
C GLU A 122 -13.27 -17.18 13.01
N LEU A 123 -12.51 -16.18 12.59
CA LEU A 123 -11.31 -15.71 13.29
C LEU A 123 -11.64 -15.35 14.74
N ILE A 124 -12.65 -14.49 14.95
CA ILE A 124 -13.10 -14.06 16.28
C ILE A 124 -13.46 -15.26 17.17
N ASN A 125 -14.23 -16.23 16.63
CA ASN A 125 -14.62 -17.42 17.39
C ASN A 125 -13.46 -18.30 17.84
N ARG A 126 -12.28 -18.18 17.20
CA ARG A 126 -11.07 -18.94 17.54
C ARG A 126 -10.06 -18.14 18.38
N LEU A 127 -10.26 -16.83 18.52
CA LEU A 127 -9.42 -15.98 19.36
C LEU A 127 -9.66 -16.29 20.83
N ASN A 128 -8.58 -16.25 21.60
CA ASN A 128 -8.57 -16.48 23.03
C ASN A 128 -7.35 -15.80 23.66
N GLU A 129 -7.23 -15.83 24.98
CA GLU A 129 -6.12 -15.21 25.72
C GLU A 129 -4.75 -15.81 25.40
N GLU A 130 -4.73 -17.08 24.96
CA GLU A 130 -3.54 -17.81 24.53
C GLU A 130 -3.02 -17.36 23.17
N THR A 131 -3.82 -16.66 22.37
CA THR A 131 -3.38 -16.16 21.07
C THR A 131 -2.39 -15.02 21.26
N GLN A 132 -1.19 -15.13 20.70
CA GLN A 132 -0.16 -14.07 20.75
C GLN A 132 -0.09 -13.27 19.45
N LEU A 133 -0.33 -13.94 18.33
CA LEU A 133 -0.07 -13.40 17.01
C LEU A 133 -1.12 -13.91 16.02
N ILE A 134 -1.61 -12.98 15.19
CA ILE A 134 -2.62 -13.22 14.17
C ILE A 134 -2.00 -12.86 12.81
N PHE A 135 -1.84 -13.83 11.93
CA PHE A 135 -1.38 -13.62 10.56
C PHE A 135 -2.55 -13.70 9.59
N ILE A 136 -2.75 -12.65 8.80
CA ILE A 136 -3.83 -12.51 7.83
C ILE A 136 -3.21 -12.38 6.42
N PRO A 137 -3.19 -13.43 5.59
CA PRO A 137 -2.47 -13.44 4.32
C PRO A 137 -3.20 -12.74 3.16
N GLY A 138 -4.50 -12.50 3.28
CA GLY A 138 -5.33 -11.92 2.22
C GLY A 138 -5.37 -10.39 2.23
N VAL A 139 -6.07 -9.81 1.26
CA VAL A 139 -6.49 -8.41 1.26
C VAL A 139 -7.50 -8.23 2.39
N LEU A 140 -7.16 -7.37 3.34
CA LEU A 140 -7.98 -7.08 4.50
C LEU A 140 -8.55 -5.68 4.33
N THR A 141 -9.87 -5.58 4.19
CA THR A 141 -10.54 -4.28 4.07
C THR A 141 -10.54 -3.56 5.42
N GLU A 142 -10.66 -2.24 5.39
CA GLU A 142 -10.85 -1.42 6.59
C GLU A 142 -12.10 -1.83 7.37
N PHE A 143 -13.16 -2.24 6.67
CA PHE A 143 -14.37 -2.73 7.30
C PHE A 143 -14.12 -4.01 8.11
N ALA A 144 -13.45 -4.99 7.50
CA ALA A 144 -13.11 -6.26 8.14
C ALA A 144 -12.14 -6.06 9.33
N LEU A 145 -11.14 -5.19 9.16
CA LEU A 145 -10.19 -4.84 10.21
C LEU A 145 -10.89 -4.13 11.39
N ASN A 146 -11.77 -3.16 11.11
CA ASN A 146 -12.50 -2.43 12.14
C ASN A 146 -13.52 -3.31 12.87
N GLU A 147 -14.15 -4.28 12.19
CA GLU A 147 -15.01 -5.29 12.83
C GLU A 147 -14.23 -6.18 13.79
N LEU A 148 -13.07 -6.71 13.36
CA LEU A 148 -12.17 -7.49 14.21
C LEU A 148 -11.77 -6.71 15.47
N ILE A 149 -11.35 -5.46 15.29
CA ILE A 149 -10.94 -4.60 16.41
C ILE A 149 -12.10 -4.35 17.35
N LYS A 150 -13.27 -3.93 16.84
CA LYS A 150 -14.43 -3.58 17.67
C LYS A 150 -14.89 -4.73 18.56
N LYS A 151 -14.94 -5.95 18.02
CA LYS A 151 -15.44 -7.11 18.75
C LYS A 151 -14.44 -7.63 19.77
N GLU A 152 -13.14 -7.58 19.46
CA GLU A 152 -12.09 -8.22 20.26
C GLU A 152 -11.05 -7.25 20.84
N VAL A 153 -11.43 -5.98 21.09
CA VAL A 153 -10.52 -4.94 21.62
C VAL A 153 -9.68 -5.44 22.80
N LYS A 154 -10.30 -6.15 23.74
CA LYS A 154 -9.64 -6.66 24.96
C LYS A 154 -8.58 -7.71 24.64
N LEU A 155 -8.91 -8.67 23.77
CA LEU A 155 -7.99 -9.74 23.39
C LEU A 155 -6.85 -9.25 22.49
N LEU A 156 -7.13 -8.25 21.64
CA LEU A 156 -6.17 -7.73 20.65
C LEU A 156 -5.20 -6.71 21.23
N LYS A 157 -5.50 -6.12 22.39
CA LYS A 157 -4.61 -5.17 23.06
C LYS A 157 -3.21 -5.78 23.23
N GLU A 158 -2.19 -5.07 22.77
CA GLU A 158 -0.78 -5.48 22.80
C GLU A 158 -0.43 -6.74 21.99
N LYS A 159 -1.38 -7.32 21.23
CA LYS A 159 -1.13 -8.44 20.31
C LYS A 159 -0.61 -7.94 18.96
N ASN A 160 0.07 -8.85 18.25
CA ASN A 160 0.55 -8.60 16.89
C ASN A 160 -0.49 -9.07 15.86
N ILE A 161 -0.97 -8.14 15.02
CA ILE A 161 -1.68 -8.46 13.77
C ILE A 161 -0.68 -8.27 12.64
N ILE A 162 -0.44 -9.32 11.85
CA ILE A 162 0.53 -9.31 10.77
C ILE A 162 -0.18 -9.50 9.43
N ILE A 163 0.17 -8.64 8.49
CA ILE A 163 -0.20 -8.75 7.08
C ILE A 163 1.06 -8.95 6.23
N PRO A 164 0.96 -9.54 5.02
CA PRO A 164 2.13 -9.74 4.16
C PRO A 164 2.81 -8.43 3.77
N ASN A 165 2.02 -7.45 3.34
CA ASN A 165 2.49 -6.17 2.83
C ASN A 165 1.42 -5.09 3.06
N PRO A 166 1.82 -3.82 3.25
CA PRO A 166 0.85 -2.73 3.43
C PRO A 166 -0.19 -2.59 2.30
N THR A 167 0.12 -2.98 1.06
CA THR A 167 -0.83 -3.00 -0.06
C THR A 167 -2.08 -3.86 0.18
N HIS A 168 -1.98 -4.89 1.04
CA HIS A 168 -3.09 -5.76 1.40
C HIS A 168 -4.19 -5.02 2.18
N LEU A 169 -3.86 -3.88 2.81
CA LEU A 169 -4.85 -2.99 3.40
C LEU A 169 -5.28 -1.91 2.41
N LEU A 170 -4.35 -1.37 1.62
CA LEU A 170 -4.61 -0.22 0.75
C LEU A 170 -5.63 -0.51 -0.36
N VAL A 171 -5.54 -1.67 -1.02
CA VAL A 171 -6.32 -1.98 -2.23
C VAL A 171 -7.81 -2.19 -1.92
N GLY A 172 -8.10 -2.77 -0.77
CA GLY A 172 -9.46 -3.15 -0.39
C GLY A 172 -10.24 -2.06 0.36
N SER A 173 -9.66 -0.88 0.56
CA SER A 173 -10.15 0.07 1.56
C SER A 173 -10.35 1.48 1.04
N ASN A 174 -11.33 2.17 1.59
CA ASN A 174 -11.39 3.62 1.47
C ASN A 174 -10.30 4.27 2.32
N THR A 175 -9.50 5.14 1.71
CA THR A 175 -8.39 5.85 2.35
C THR A 175 -8.79 6.54 3.67
N ILE A 176 -9.94 7.23 3.71
CA ILE A 176 -10.37 7.96 4.91
C ILE A 176 -10.73 6.99 6.04
N PHE A 177 -11.58 6.00 5.75
CA PHE A 177 -12.05 5.06 6.78
C PHE A 177 -10.93 4.16 7.30
N LEU A 178 -9.98 3.81 6.45
CA LEU A 178 -8.80 3.07 6.88
C LEU A 178 -7.90 3.93 7.78
N MET A 179 -7.73 5.21 7.50
CA MET A 179 -6.99 6.12 8.38
C MET A 179 -7.61 6.19 9.78
N ASP A 180 -8.93 6.33 9.88
CA ASP A 180 -9.62 6.30 11.17
C ASP A 180 -9.41 4.97 11.92
N THR A 181 -9.39 3.87 11.17
CA THR A 181 -9.15 2.53 11.72
C THR A 181 -7.72 2.40 12.25
N LEU A 182 -6.72 2.86 11.50
CA LEU A 182 -5.31 2.86 11.93
C LEU A 182 -5.07 3.73 13.17
N LEU A 183 -5.69 4.92 13.23
CA LEU A 183 -5.63 5.78 14.42
C LEU A 183 -6.23 5.09 15.65
N LYS A 184 -7.32 4.34 15.48
CA LYS A 184 -7.90 3.52 16.57
C LYS A 184 -6.95 2.40 17.00
N ILE A 185 -6.36 1.66 16.06
CA ILE A 185 -5.34 0.62 16.35
C ILE A 185 -4.22 1.18 17.22
N LYS A 186 -3.67 2.33 16.82
CA LYS A 186 -2.60 3.02 17.55
C LYS A 186 -3.03 3.42 18.97
N LYS A 187 -4.23 4.01 19.12
CA LYS A 187 -4.78 4.38 20.44
C LYS A 187 -5.01 3.16 21.34
N LEU A 188 -5.44 2.04 20.75
CA LEU A 188 -5.71 0.77 21.44
C LEU A 188 -4.43 -0.06 21.71
N ARG A 189 -3.26 0.41 21.27
CA ARG A 189 -1.96 -0.30 21.39
C ARG A 189 -2.00 -1.69 20.76
N ILE A 190 -2.72 -1.83 19.65
CA ILE A 190 -2.70 -3.04 18.83
C ILE A 190 -1.52 -2.93 17.87
N ASN A 191 -0.66 -3.95 17.81
CA ASN A 191 0.56 -3.91 17.02
C ASN A 191 0.28 -4.43 15.61
N LEU A 192 -0.02 -3.53 14.68
CA LEU A 192 -0.12 -3.87 13.25
C LEU A 192 1.29 -3.90 12.64
N LYS A 193 1.71 -5.05 12.13
CA LYS A 193 3.04 -5.29 11.55
C LYS A 193 2.94 -5.87 10.14
N THR A 194 4.02 -5.74 9.37
CA THR A 194 4.11 -6.28 8.01
C THR A 194 5.24 -7.31 7.89
N ILE A 195 5.12 -8.27 6.97
CA ILE A 195 6.23 -9.18 6.65
C ILE A 195 7.26 -8.46 5.78
N LYS A 196 6.78 -7.80 4.74
CA LYS A 196 7.58 -7.00 3.81
C LYS A 196 6.90 -5.65 3.60
N THR A 197 7.71 -4.63 3.34
CA THR A 197 7.25 -3.32 2.85
C THR A 197 8.19 -2.87 1.73
N ILE A 198 7.73 -1.91 0.93
CA ILE A 198 8.49 -1.30 -0.15
C ILE A 198 8.76 0.15 0.24
N PRO A 199 10.01 0.64 0.22
CA PRO A 199 10.30 2.02 0.55
C PRO A 199 9.68 2.98 -0.48
N ILE A 200 9.16 4.11 0.01
CA ILE A 200 8.77 5.25 -0.83
C ILE A 200 9.97 6.20 -0.87
N LEU A 201 10.59 6.39 -2.04
CA LEU A 201 11.82 7.20 -2.17
C LEU A 201 11.52 8.70 -2.25
N ALA A 202 10.39 9.05 -2.85
CA ALA A 202 9.97 10.43 -3.02
C ALA A 202 8.46 10.51 -3.24
N ILE A 203 7.90 11.68 -2.93
CA ILE A 203 6.56 12.10 -3.35
C ILE A 203 6.71 13.14 -4.43
N THR A 204 6.02 12.98 -5.54
CA THR A 204 5.99 13.98 -6.59
C THR A 204 4.62 14.62 -6.62
N VAL A 205 4.55 15.94 -6.55
CA VAL A 205 3.29 16.70 -6.53
C VAL A 205 3.07 17.43 -7.85
N ASN A 206 1.82 17.44 -8.31
CA ASN A 206 1.43 18.23 -9.48
C ASN A 206 0.18 19.07 -9.18
N PRO A 207 0.27 20.43 -9.19
CA PRO A 207 -0.90 21.27 -8.94
C PRO A 207 -1.90 21.30 -10.10
N PHE A 208 -1.53 20.79 -11.27
CA PHE A 208 -2.39 20.76 -12.45
C PHE A 208 -3.49 19.71 -12.35
N TYR A 209 -4.67 20.05 -12.86
CA TYR A 209 -5.75 19.11 -13.13
C TYR A 209 -6.55 19.48 -14.38
N PRO A 210 -7.10 18.50 -15.11
CA PRO A 210 -8.01 18.74 -16.22
C PRO A 210 -9.42 19.01 -15.68
N LEU A 211 -9.87 20.26 -15.71
CA LEU A 211 -11.20 20.65 -15.27
C LEU A 211 -12.23 20.39 -16.39
N TYR A 212 -13.19 19.51 -16.14
CA TYR A 212 -14.27 19.25 -17.08
C TYR A 212 -15.32 20.36 -17.05
N ARG A 213 -15.60 20.96 -18.19
CA ARG A 213 -16.65 21.96 -18.39
C ARG A 213 -17.86 21.31 -19.02
N TYR A 214 -18.94 21.19 -18.25
CA TYR A 214 -20.19 20.59 -18.73
C TYR A 214 -20.85 21.40 -19.85
N GLU A 215 -20.68 22.72 -19.85
CA GLU A 215 -21.28 23.63 -20.84
C GLU A 215 -20.84 23.34 -22.28
N ASN A 216 -19.59 22.93 -22.47
CA ASN A 216 -19.01 22.70 -23.79
C ASN A 216 -18.42 21.29 -23.97
N SER A 217 -18.61 20.41 -22.97
CA SER A 217 -18.07 19.03 -22.94
C SER A 217 -16.58 18.95 -23.22
N ARG A 218 -15.80 19.92 -22.72
CA ARG A 218 -14.34 19.98 -22.91
C ARG A 218 -13.59 20.02 -21.59
N TYR A 219 -12.34 19.59 -21.64
CA TYR A 219 -11.40 19.75 -20.54
C TYR A 219 -10.61 21.05 -20.72
N GLU A 220 -10.53 21.84 -19.66
CA GLU A 220 -9.70 23.02 -19.56
C GLU A 220 -8.57 22.79 -18.56
N LYS A 221 -7.44 23.47 -18.77
CA LYS A 221 -6.34 23.42 -17.83
C LYS A 221 -6.71 24.22 -16.58
N SER A 222 -6.54 23.61 -15.41
CA SER A 222 -6.74 24.30 -14.14
C SER A 222 -5.69 23.86 -13.12
N TRP A 223 -5.58 24.62 -12.04
CA TRP A 223 -4.57 24.41 -11.00
C TRP A 223 -5.12 24.73 -9.62
N VAL A 224 -4.72 23.93 -8.64
CA VAL A 224 -4.81 24.33 -7.22
C VAL A 224 -3.63 25.24 -6.88
N ASN A 225 -3.65 25.85 -5.70
CA ASN A 225 -2.52 26.65 -5.23
C ASN A 225 -1.25 25.76 -5.12
N ARG A 226 -0.27 26.03 -5.99
CA ARG A 226 0.98 25.27 -6.09
C ARG A 226 1.81 25.33 -4.82
N GLU A 227 2.03 26.54 -4.29
CA GLU A 227 2.82 26.75 -3.09
C GLU A 227 2.16 26.12 -1.87
N GLU A 228 0.84 26.24 -1.76
CA GLU A 228 0.08 25.62 -0.68
C GLU A 228 0.20 24.09 -0.73
N LEU A 229 -0.03 23.48 -1.91
CA LEU A 229 0.10 22.03 -2.09
C LEU A 229 1.51 21.56 -1.72
N TYR A 230 2.54 22.17 -2.30
CA TYR A 230 3.93 21.77 -2.06
C TYR A 230 4.31 21.92 -0.58
N ASN A 231 4.05 23.07 0.03
CA ASN A 231 4.44 23.34 1.41
C ASN A 231 3.67 22.48 2.41
N LYS A 232 2.36 22.27 2.20
CA LYS A 232 1.57 21.38 3.07
C LYS A 232 2.08 19.94 2.98
N VAL A 233 2.33 19.40 1.77
CA VAL A 233 2.87 18.03 1.61
C VAL A 233 4.24 17.93 2.27
N LYS A 234 5.15 18.86 2.01
CA LYS A 234 6.49 18.89 2.61
C LYS A 234 6.48 18.95 4.14
N SER A 235 5.46 19.56 4.74
CA SER A 235 5.36 19.69 6.20
C SER A 235 4.93 18.42 6.95
N ILE A 236 4.31 17.45 6.26
CA ILE A 236 3.71 16.26 6.89
C ILE A 236 4.50 14.96 6.68
N VAL A 237 5.55 14.98 5.86
CA VAL A 237 6.36 13.81 5.51
C VAL A 237 7.84 14.10 5.67
N SER A 238 8.62 13.07 5.97
CA SER A 238 10.09 13.13 6.05
C SER A 238 10.77 12.79 4.72
N ILE A 239 10.04 12.17 3.79
CA ILE A 239 10.54 11.78 2.46
C ILE A 239 10.58 12.98 1.50
N PRO A 240 11.53 13.02 0.55
CA PRO A 240 11.64 14.09 -0.44
C PRO A 240 10.34 14.39 -1.18
N VAL A 241 10.00 15.67 -1.31
CA VAL A 241 8.82 16.15 -2.06
C VAL A 241 9.28 16.99 -3.24
N ILE A 242 8.81 16.65 -4.44
CA ILE A 242 9.30 17.24 -5.70
C ILE A 242 8.11 17.66 -6.57
N ASP A 243 8.06 18.94 -6.92
CA ASP A 243 7.22 19.43 -8.01
C ASP A 243 7.99 19.30 -9.32
N ILE A 244 7.89 18.13 -9.98
CA ILE A 244 8.68 17.81 -11.19
C ILE A 244 8.51 18.88 -12.27
N VAL A 245 7.31 19.45 -12.41
CA VAL A 245 7.01 20.45 -13.44
C VAL A 245 7.81 21.73 -13.21
N ARG A 246 8.06 22.10 -11.96
CA ARG A 246 8.82 23.31 -11.59
C ARG A 246 10.31 23.03 -11.40
N GLU A 247 10.65 21.95 -10.70
CA GLU A 247 12.00 21.64 -10.23
C GLU A 247 12.78 20.74 -11.22
N GLY A 248 12.09 20.14 -12.19
CA GLY A 248 12.66 19.19 -13.14
C GLY A 248 12.80 17.77 -12.58
N GLY A 249 13.14 16.83 -13.46
CA GLY A 249 13.30 15.40 -13.11
C GLY A 249 14.65 15.04 -12.46
N ASN A 250 15.65 15.93 -12.54
CA ASN A 250 17.02 15.61 -12.10
C ASN A 250 17.11 15.30 -10.61
N ILE A 251 16.37 16.03 -9.77
CA ILE A 251 16.34 15.79 -8.31
C ILE A 251 15.83 14.38 -8.01
N LEU A 252 14.76 13.95 -8.69
CA LEU A 252 14.21 12.61 -8.53
C LEU A 252 15.20 11.55 -9.02
N PHE A 253 15.84 11.79 -10.17
CA PHE A 253 16.85 10.88 -10.71
C PHE A 253 18.05 10.74 -9.77
N ASP A 254 18.54 11.83 -9.17
CA ASP A 254 19.65 11.78 -8.21
C ASP A 254 19.29 10.97 -6.95
N ILE A 255 18.04 11.07 -6.46
CA ILE A 255 17.55 10.24 -5.36
C ILE A 255 17.57 8.76 -5.74
N ILE A 256 17.02 8.41 -6.91
CA ILE A 256 16.98 7.02 -7.41
C ILE A 256 18.42 6.50 -7.59
N ARG A 257 19.28 7.29 -8.23
CA ARG A 257 20.69 6.96 -8.48
C ARG A 257 21.43 6.67 -7.19
N LYS A 258 21.23 7.49 -6.16
CA LYS A 258 21.86 7.33 -4.84
C LYS A 258 21.34 6.09 -4.11
N GLU A 259 20.03 5.86 -4.12
CA GLU A 259 19.43 4.71 -3.43
C GLU A 259 19.93 3.38 -4.01
N PHE A 260 20.01 3.29 -5.34
CA PHE A 260 20.37 2.06 -6.05
C PHE A 260 21.82 1.98 -6.50
N ASN A 261 22.66 2.95 -6.12
CA ASN A 261 24.08 3.05 -6.54
C ASN A 261 24.26 2.90 -8.07
N LEU A 262 23.42 3.60 -8.84
CA LEU A 262 23.53 3.59 -10.30
C LEU A 262 24.73 4.45 -10.74
N ASN A 263 25.53 3.93 -11.68
CA ASN A 263 26.69 4.62 -12.25
C ASN A 263 26.27 5.69 -13.27
#